data_AF-A0A6V8EVK8-F1
#
_entry.id   AF-A0A6V8EVK8-F1
#
_cell.length_a   1.000
_cell.length_b   1.000
_cell.length_c   1.000
_cell.angle_alpha   90.00
_cell.angle_beta   90.00
_cell.angle_gamma   90.00
#
_symmetry.space_group_name_H-M   'P 1'
#
loop_
_entity.id
_entity.type
_entity.pdbx_description
1 polymer ?
#
loop_
_entity_poly.entity_id
_entity_poly.type
_entity_poly.pdbx_seq_one_letter_code
_entity_poly.pdbx_strand_id
1 'polypeptide(L)'
;MAEGENSTHLPFRATKLIETPDVEGVYAVAIGVDGELCRLDADWNPLEQYARPFPMSIQHAIVVGDVLIATWIDRELLLARMGCLPLNRPFRDGVERGDLRV
;
A
#
# COMPACT_ATOMS: atom_id res chain seq x y z
N MET A 1 31.63 11.34 -13.10
CA MET A 1 31.46 10.03 -13.76
C MET A 1 30.81 9.10 -12.74
N ALA A 2 29.64 8.56 -13.10
CA ALA A 2 28.82 7.56 -12.42
C ALA A 2 28.33 7.86 -10.98
N GLU A 3 27.32 8.72 -10.83
CA GLU A 3 26.38 8.65 -9.72
C GLU A 3 24.96 8.58 -10.31
N GLY A 4 24.22 7.50 -10.02
CA GLY A 4 22.76 7.46 -10.20
C GLY A 4 22.15 6.39 -11.10
N GLU A 5 22.83 5.29 -11.45
CA GLU A 5 22.21 4.19 -12.22
C GLU A 5 21.67 3.09 -11.30
N ASN A 6 20.55 3.39 -10.62
CA ASN A 6 19.47 2.47 -10.24
C ASN A 6 18.51 3.17 -9.25
N SER A 7 17.85 4.24 -9.70
CA SER A 7 16.68 4.73 -8.96
C SER A 7 15.52 3.79 -9.27
N THR A 8 15.22 2.87 -8.35
CA THR A 8 14.05 2.00 -8.46
C THR A 8 12.79 2.88 -8.40
N HIS A 9 12.13 3.04 -9.54
CA HIS A 9 10.89 3.81 -9.62
C HIS A 9 9.71 2.95 -9.17
N LEU A 10 9.06 3.38 -8.07
CA LEU A 10 7.81 2.77 -7.63
C LEU A 10 6.68 3.05 -8.63
N PRO A 11 5.70 2.15 -8.76
CA PRO A 11 4.63 2.26 -9.76
C PRO A 11 3.64 3.42 -9.49
N PHE A 12 3.78 4.08 -8.34
CA PHE A 12 3.04 5.26 -7.93
C PHE A 12 3.91 6.13 -7.02
N ARG A 13 3.47 7.36 -6.77
CA ARG A 13 4.12 8.25 -5.80
C ARG A 13 3.84 7.77 -4.38
N ALA A 14 4.83 7.13 -3.75
CA ALA A 14 4.71 6.69 -2.37
C ALA A 14 4.71 7.88 -1.40
N THR A 15 3.84 7.81 -0.39
CA THR A 15 3.77 8.73 0.75
C THR A 15 4.38 8.12 2.01
N LYS A 16 4.37 6.78 2.11
CA LYS A 16 4.93 6.03 3.22
C LYS A 16 5.49 4.69 2.73
N LEU A 17 6.58 4.28 3.35
CA LEU A 17 7.15 2.94 3.26
C LEU A 17 7.13 2.36 4.68
N ILE A 18 6.69 1.13 4.85
CA ILE A 18 6.68 0.43 6.13
C ILE A 18 7.46 -0.87 5.95
N GLU A 19 8.61 -0.99 6.61
CA GLU A 19 9.39 -2.23 6.63
C GLU A 19 8.64 -3.34 7.36
N THR A 20 8.85 -4.58 6.92
CA THR A 20 8.16 -5.77 7.40
C THR A 20 9.18 -6.84 7.81
N PRO A 21 9.98 -6.59 8.87
CA PRO A 21 11.10 -7.48 9.24
C PRO A 21 10.68 -8.90 9.60
N ASP A 22 9.44 -9.08 10.07
CA ASP A 22 8.89 -10.36 10.51
C ASP A 22 8.06 -11.08 9.42
N VAL A 23 8.09 -10.59 8.17
CA VAL A 23 7.30 -11.15 7.06
C VAL A 23 8.23 -11.77 6.03
N GLU A 24 8.16 -13.09 5.88
CA GLU A 24 8.96 -13.80 4.91
C GLU A 24 8.62 -13.39 3.47
N GLY A 25 9.65 -13.09 2.68
CA GLY A 25 9.51 -12.74 1.26
C GLY A 25 8.93 -11.35 0.97
N VAL A 26 8.65 -10.55 2.01
CA VAL A 26 8.20 -9.16 1.87
C VAL A 26 9.10 -8.28 2.72
N TYR A 27 9.84 -7.38 2.09
CA TYR A 27 10.76 -6.50 2.79
C TYR A 27 10.06 -5.24 3.31
N ALA A 28 9.16 -4.69 2.50
CA ALA A 28 8.40 -3.49 2.88
C ALA A 28 7.04 -3.43 2.16
N VAL A 29 6.17 -2.54 2.64
CA VAL A 29 4.96 -2.12 1.97
C VAL A 29 5.06 -0.64 1.62
N ALA A 30 4.87 -0.32 0.35
CA ALA A 30 4.69 1.04 -0.15
C ALA A 30 3.21 1.45 -0.13
N ILE A 31 2.96 2.68 0.31
CA ILE A 31 1.63 3.28 0.40
C ILE A 31 1.61 4.54 -0.47
N GLY A 32 0.65 4.62 -1.39
CA GLY A 32 0.47 5.74 -2.31
C GLY A 32 -0.43 6.85 -1.75
N VAL A 33 -0.61 7.91 -2.55
CA VAL A 33 -1.44 9.06 -2.20
C VAL A 33 -2.93 8.70 -2.25
N ASP A 34 -3.34 7.91 -3.23
CA ASP A 34 -4.74 7.60 -3.51
C ASP A 34 -5.16 6.25 -2.90
N GLY A 35 -4.38 5.75 -1.95
CA GLY A 35 -4.62 4.48 -1.26
C GLY A 35 -4.02 3.26 -1.96
N GLU A 36 -3.10 3.46 -2.90
CA GLU A 36 -2.33 2.36 -3.47
C GLU A 36 -1.51 1.64 -2.40
N LEU A 37 -1.42 0.32 -2.54
CA LEU A 37 -0.56 -0.54 -1.75
C LEU A 37 0.28 -1.43 -2.68
N CYS A 38 1.55 -1.57 -2.38
CA CYS A 38 2.45 -2.48 -3.08
C CYS A 38 3.44 -3.12 -2.11
N ARG A 39 3.59 -4.45 -2.17
CA ARG A 39 4.64 -5.17 -1.42
C ARG A 39 5.94 -5.12 -2.20
N LEU A 40 7.06 -4.94 -1.50
CA LEU A 40 8.39 -4.79 -2.08
C LEU A 40 9.31 -5.91 -1.63
N ASP A 41 10.23 -6.32 -2.50
CA ASP A 41 11.36 -7.18 -2.15
C ASP A 41 12.51 -6.39 -1.50
N ALA A 42 13.57 -7.09 -1.12
CA ALA A 42 14.75 -6.50 -0.47
C ALA A 42 15.54 -5.55 -1.37
N ASP A 43 15.34 -5.63 -2.69
CA ASP A 43 15.93 -4.75 -3.69
C ASP A 43 14.99 -3.56 -4.02
N TRP A 44 13.93 -3.38 -3.23
CA TRP A 44 12.88 -2.36 -3.36
C TRP A 44 12.04 -2.47 -4.63
N ASN A 45 12.06 -3.62 -5.30
CA ASN A 45 11.21 -3.87 -6.47
C ASN A 45 9.81 -4.32 -6.04
N PRO A 46 8.77 -3.92 -6.78
CA PRO A 46 7.42 -4.47 -6.60
C PRO A 46 7.40 -6.00 -6.75
N LEU A 47 6.83 -6.70 -5.76
CA LEU A 47 6.57 -8.14 -5.83
C LEU A 47 5.41 -8.47 -6.79
N GLU A 48 4.47 -7.53 -6.91
CA GLU A 48 3.31 -7.61 -7.81
C GLU A 48 2.90 -6.21 -8.28
N GLN A 49 1.90 -6.15 -9.17
CA GLN A 49 1.22 -4.89 -9.47
C GLN A 49 0.58 -4.33 -8.19
N TYR A 50 0.66 -3.01 -8.01
CA TYR A 50 -0.02 -2.36 -6.91
C TYR A 50 -1.54 -2.57 -6.98
N ALA A 51 -2.19 -2.50 -5.82
CA ALA A 51 -3.64 -2.57 -5.73
C ALA A 51 -4.18 -1.39 -4.91
N ARG A 52 -5.47 -1.12 -5.07
CA ARG A 52 -6.21 -0.14 -4.28
C ARG A 52 -7.40 -0.83 -3.59
N PRO A 53 -7.21 -1.40 -2.38
CA PRO A 53 -8.27 -2.14 -1.70
C PRO A 53 -9.50 -1.28 -1.37
N PHE A 54 -9.31 0.01 -1.16
CA PHE A 54 -10.39 0.98 -1.05
C PHE A 54 -10.02 2.26 -1.79
N PRO A 55 -10.96 2.87 -2.54
CA PRO A 55 -10.67 3.98 -3.45
C PRO A 55 -10.63 5.32 -2.71
N MET A 56 -9.81 5.41 -1.66
CA MET A 56 -9.68 6.55 -0.75
C MET A 56 -8.24 6.66 -0.24
N SER A 57 -7.82 7.82 0.27
CA SER A 57 -6.48 7.96 0.87
C SER A 57 -6.33 7.17 2.18
N ILE A 58 -5.17 6.57 2.40
CA ILE A 58 -4.80 5.93 3.68
C ILE A 58 -4.26 6.99 4.63
N GLN A 59 -4.87 7.15 5.80
CA GLN A 59 -4.45 8.10 6.82
C GLN A 59 -3.50 7.48 7.85
N HIS A 60 -3.82 6.27 8.30
CA HIS A 60 -2.97 5.53 9.22
C HIS A 60 -2.75 4.11 8.71
N ALA A 61 -1.54 3.59 8.94
CA ALA A 61 -1.14 2.26 8.56
C ALA A 61 -0.05 1.77 9.50
N ILE A 62 -0.14 0.52 9.93
CA ILE A 62 0.84 -0.16 10.78
C ILE A 62 0.88 -1.64 10.42
N VAL A 63 2.07 -2.23 10.53
CA VAL A 63 2.26 -3.67 10.40
C VAL A 63 2.28 -4.29 11.80
N VAL A 64 1.55 -5.38 11.97
CA VAL A 64 1.50 -6.17 13.21
C VAL A 64 1.63 -7.64 12.82
N GLY A 65 2.77 -8.27 13.09
CA GLY A 65 3.04 -9.62 12.59
C GLY A 65 3.01 -9.67 11.07
N ASP A 66 2.19 -10.56 10.50
CA ASP A 66 2.05 -10.78 9.06
C ASP A 66 0.89 -10.01 8.41
N VAL A 67 0.34 -9.00 9.10
CA VAL A 67 -0.77 -8.18 8.58
C VAL A 67 -0.46 -6.69 8.58
N LEU A 68 -1.00 -6.00 7.58
CA LEU A 68 -1.14 -4.57 7.52
C LEU A 68 -2.52 -4.16 8.05
N ILE A 69 -2.55 -3.33 9.08
CA ILE A 69 -3.75 -2.66 9.55
C ILE A 69 -3.72 -1.23 9.02
N ALA A 70 -4.74 -0.84 8.25
CA ALA A 70 -4.80 0.50 7.65
C ALA A 70 -6.20 1.12 7.78
N THR A 71 -6.23 2.44 7.79
CA THR A 71 -7.46 3.24 7.79
C THR A 71 -7.52 4.14 6.57
N TRP A 72 -8.67 4.10 5.88
CA TRP A 72 -9.00 4.92 4.73
C TRP A 72 -10.01 5.99 5.15
N ILE A 73 -9.77 7.23 4.75
CA ILE A 73 -10.68 8.34 5.05
C ILE A 73 -10.89 9.17 3.79
N ASP A 74 -12.15 9.38 3.44
CA ASP A 74 -12.60 10.34 2.44
C ASP A 74 -13.43 11.41 3.14
N ARG A 75 -12.88 12.62 3.21
CA ARG A 75 -13.52 13.75 3.91
C ARG A 75 -14.66 14.37 3.10
N GLU A 76 -14.66 14.20 1.77
CA GLU A 76 -15.73 14.73 0.91
C GLU A 76 -16.98 13.85 1.03
N LEU A 77 -16.80 12.53 1.06
CA LEU A 77 -17.88 11.56 1.25
C LEU A 77 -18.24 11.32 2.73
N LEU A 78 -17.48 11.90 3.67
CA LEU A 78 -17.60 11.63 5.11
C LEU A 78 -17.55 10.13 5.44
N LEU A 79 -16.71 9.39 4.71
CA LEU A 79 -16.54 7.95 4.86
C LEU A 79 -15.20 7.62 5.52
N ALA A 80 -15.23 6.67 6.44
CA ALA A 80 -14.04 6.08 7.04
C ALA A 80 -14.14 4.56 7.03
N ARG A 81 -13.03 3.88 6.75
CA ARG A 81 -12.93 2.41 6.74
C ARG A 81 -11.64 1.96 7.38
N MET A 82 -11.68 0.83 8.08
CA MET A 82 -10.49 0.15 8.59
C MET A 82 -10.44 -1.26 8.02
N GLY A 83 -9.23 -1.74 7.72
CA GLY A 83 -9.00 -3.06 7.17
C GLY A 83 -7.75 -3.70 7.75
N CYS A 84 -7.78 -5.02 7.84
CA CYS A 84 -6.64 -5.87 8.15
C CYS A 84 -6.33 -6.71 6.90
N LEU A 85 -5.15 -6.52 6.33
CA LEU A 85 -4.74 -7.13 5.06
C LEU A 85 -3.52 -8.02 5.31
N PRO A 86 -3.58 -9.32 5.00
CA PRO A 86 -2.42 -10.20 5.16
C PRO A 86 -1.34 -9.88 4.14
N LEU A 87 -0.08 -9.94 4.58
CA LEU A 87 1.10 -9.64 3.80
C LEU A 87 1.71 -10.87 3.12
N ASN A 88 1.25 -12.08 3.46
CA ASN A 88 1.67 -13.34 2.84
C ASN A 88 1.05 -13.59 1.45
N ARG A 89 0.24 -12.66 0.93
CA ARG A 89 -0.40 -12.75 -0.38
C ARG A 89 -0.54 -11.37 -1.02
N PRO A 90 -0.69 -11.28 -2.35
CA PRO A 90 -0.90 -10.01 -3.03
C PRO A 90 -2.13 -9.24 -2.50
N PHE A 91 -2.02 -7.91 -2.46
CA PHE A 91 -3.19 -7.06 -2.29
C PHE A 91 -4.13 -7.18 -3.49
N ARG A 92 -5.40 -6.82 -3.28
CA ARG A 92 -6.43 -6.91 -4.31
C ARG A 92 -7.17 -5.58 -4.41
N ASP A 93 -7.55 -5.22 -5.62
CA ASP A 93 -8.42 -4.08 -5.85
C ASP A 93 -9.79 -4.32 -5.21
N GLY A 94 -10.33 -3.24 -4.66
CA GLY A 94 -11.67 -3.21 -4.11
C GLY A 94 -12.70 -2.70 -5.11
N VAL A 95 -13.76 -2.11 -4.57
CA VAL A 95 -14.78 -1.40 -5.35
C VAL A 95 -14.25 -0.07 -5.87
N GLU A 96 -14.90 0.46 -6.90
CA GLU A 96 -14.57 1.77 -7.45
C GLU A 96 -15.16 2.90 -6.61
N ARG A 97 -14.62 4.12 -6.73
CA ARG A 97 -15.13 5.27 -5.96
C ARG A 97 -16.61 5.56 -6.24
N GLY A 98 -17.07 5.28 -7.47
CA GLY A 98 -18.46 5.42 -7.87
C GLY A 98 -19.43 4.55 -7.07
N ASP A 99 -18.97 3.38 -6.61
CA ASP A 99 -19.76 2.41 -5.85
C ASP A 99 -19.94 2.82 -4.38
N LEU A 100 -19.18 3.82 -3.89
CA LEU A 100 -19.26 4.30 -2.51
C LEU A 100 -20.47 5.22 -2.26
N ARG A 101 -21.15 5.67 -3.32
CA ARG A 101 -22.34 6.52 -3.23
C ARG A 101 -23.56 5.63 -2.94
N VAL A 102 -23.80 5.35 -1.66
CA VAL A 102 -25.06 4.77 -1.14
C VAL A 102 -26.10 5.83 -0.82
#